data_AF-A0A402CEX4-F1
#
_entry.id   AF-A0A402CEX4-F1
#
_cell.length_a   1.000
_cell.length_b   1.000
_cell.length_c   1.000
_cell.angle_alpha   90.00
_cell.angle_beta   90.00
_cell.angle_gamma   90.00
#
_symmetry.space_group_name_H-M   'P 1'
#
loop_
_entity.id
_entity.type
_entity.pdbx_description
1 polymer ?
#
loop_
_entity_poly.entity_id
_entity_poly.type
_entity_poly.pdbx_seq_one_letter_code
_entity_poly.pdbx_strand_id
1 'polypeptide(L)'
;MGMNEDLKNLLDKQAITDVIHRYCRGVDRCDVEILKSVYHSDSYDDHGYWKGNGQEFATFVAGRLTESNSATTHSVTNTLIDLLDHETARAESQVMVTLIRKGDGPPTVDLMGARYLDVFTRNQDVWRIAERTVVLDWHKCEQWEESNPPMALDGFKRGARSNDPLYNFLGLTESSR
;
A
#
# COMPACT_ATOMS: atom_id res chain seq x y z
N MET A 1 -11.09 26.64 18.01
CA MET A 1 -11.65 25.42 17.43
C MET A 1 -12.55 24.80 18.49
N GLY A 2 -13.78 24.45 18.11
CA GLY A 2 -14.73 23.80 19.02
C GLY A 2 -14.54 22.29 19.01
N MET A 3 -14.97 21.59 20.06
CA MET A 3 -14.86 20.12 20.19
C MET A 3 -15.37 19.35 18.95
N ASN A 4 -16.35 19.89 18.22
CA ASN A 4 -16.86 19.28 16.98
C ASN A 4 -15.88 19.37 15.80
N GLU A 5 -15.12 20.47 15.71
CA GLU A 5 -14.10 20.69 14.68
C GLU A 5 -12.87 19.80 14.94
N ASP A 6 -12.45 19.68 16.20
CA ASP A 6 -11.35 18.78 16.59
C ASP A 6 -11.70 17.31 16.32
N LEU A 7 -12.94 16.91 16.60
CA LEU A 7 -13.44 15.57 16.28
C LEU A 7 -13.46 15.33 14.77
N LYS A 8 -13.94 16.29 13.97
CA LYS A 8 -13.92 16.19 12.52
C LYS A 8 -12.49 16.02 11.99
N ASN A 9 -11.56 16.83 12.50
CA ASN A 9 -10.15 16.75 12.10
C ASN A 9 -9.54 15.37 12.45
N LEU A 10 -9.88 14.80 13.61
CA LEU A 10 -9.45 13.46 13.98
C LEU A 10 -10.01 12.39 13.02
N LEU A 11 -11.29 12.50 12.67
CA LEU A 11 -11.96 11.57 11.73
C LEU A 11 -11.37 11.68 10.31
N ASP A 12 -11.10 12.90 9.82
CA ASP A 12 -10.47 13.12 8.53
C ASP A 12 -9.05 12.51 8.49
N LYS A 13 -8.26 12.70 9.55
CA LYS A 13 -6.93 12.08 9.68
C LYS A 13 -7.02 10.55 9.68
N GLN A 14 -7.97 9.97 10.42
CA GLN A 14 -8.17 8.51 10.42
C GLN A 14 -8.57 8.00 9.03
N ALA A 15 -9.47 8.70 8.34
CA ALA A 15 -9.90 8.32 7.00
C ALA A 15 -8.72 8.34 6.00
N ILE A 16 -7.85 9.35 6.07
CA ILE A 16 -6.63 9.43 5.26
C ILE A 16 -5.66 8.28 5.60
N THR A 17 -5.43 8.01 6.88
CA THR A 17 -4.62 6.86 7.33
C THR A 17 -5.17 5.54 6.79
N ASP A 18 -6.49 5.37 6.75
CA ASP A 18 -7.12 4.18 6.19
C ASP A 18 -6.93 4.08 4.67
N VAL A 19 -6.86 5.19 3.93
CA VAL A 19 -6.50 5.20 2.50
C VAL A 19 -5.08 4.67 2.30
N ILE A 20 -4.12 5.12 3.10
CA ILE A 20 -2.72 4.67 3.04
C ILE A 20 -2.61 3.17 3.34
N HIS A 21 -3.27 2.70 4.40
CA HIS A 21 -3.27 1.27 4.74
C HIS A 21 -4.00 0.41 3.71
N ARG A 22 -5.08 0.93 3.10
CA ARG A 22 -5.79 0.24 2.02
C ARG A 22 -4.91 0.10 0.78
N TYR A 23 -4.11 1.12 0.45
CA TYR A 23 -3.10 1.01 -0.60
C TYR A 23 -2.12 -0.15 -0.31
N CYS A 24 -1.55 -0.22 0.90
CA CYS A 24 -0.64 -1.31 1.30
C CYS A 24 -1.32 -2.69 1.17
N ARG A 25 -2.56 -2.81 1.65
CA ARG A 25 -3.34 -4.04 1.50
C ARG A 25 -3.50 -4.44 0.03
N GLY A 26 -3.84 -3.48 -0.83
CA GLY A 26 -4.06 -3.69 -2.26
C GLY A 26 -2.79 -4.09 -2.99
N VAL A 27 -1.69 -3.34 -2.81
CA VAL A 27 -0.42 -3.62 -3.49
C VAL A 27 0.14 -4.99 -3.08
N ASP A 28 0.03 -5.36 -1.80
CA ASP A 28 0.57 -6.62 -1.29
C ASP A 28 -0.18 -7.86 -1.75
N ARG A 29 -1.47 -7.69 -2.07
CA ARG A 29 -2.31 -8.72 -2.68
C ARG A 29 -2.34 -8.62 -4.21
N CYS A 30 -1.79 -7.54 -4.76
CA CYS A 30 -1.95 -7.14 -6.16
C CYS A 30 -3.42 -7.09 -6.59
N ASP A 31 -4.25 -6.57 -5.68
CA ASP A 31 -5.67 -6.35 -5.88
C ASP A 31 -5.87 -4.98 -6.55
N VAL A 32 -6.14 -5.02 -7.86
CA VAL A 32 -6.27 -3.83 -8.71
C VAL A 32 -7.42 -2.95 -8.26
N GLU A 33 -8.55 -3.54 -7.84
CA GLU A 33 -9.74 -2.76 -7.49
C GLU A 33 -9.54 -2.06 -6.14
N ILE A 34 -8.90 -2.73 -5.16
CA ILE A 34 -8.49 -2.06 -3.92
C ILE A 34 -7.52 -0.92 -4.22
N LEU A 35 -6.53 -1.12 -5.09
CA LEU A 35 -5.57 -0.06 -5.46
C LEU A 35 -6.27 1.12 -6.15
N LYS A 36 -7.14 0.88 -7.13
CA LYS A 36 -7.90 1.93 -7.80
C LYS A 36 -8.79 2.72 -6.84
N SER A 37 -9.33 2.06 -5.81
CA SER A 37 -10.23 2.70 -4.83
C SER A 37 -9.58 3.83 -4.03
N VAL A 38 -8.24 3.83 -3.90
CA VAL A 38 -7.51 4.84 -3.12
C VAL A 38 -7.09 6.07 -3.92
N TYR A 39 -7.21 6.04 -5.24
CA TYR A 39 -6.82 7.15 -6.13
C TYR A 39 -8.07 7.87 -6.66
N HIS A 40 -7.97 9.18 -6.89
CA HIS A 40 -8.93 9.84 -7.77
C HIS A 40 -8.74 9.39 -9.23
N SER A 41 -9.73 9.64 -10.08
CA SER A 41 -9.66 9.27 -11.50
C SER A 41 -8.60 10.06 -12.25
N ASP A 42 -8.33 11.29 -11.82
CA ASP A 42 -7.37 12.25 -12.38
C ASP A 42 -6.09 12.37 -11.54
N SER A 43 -5.84 11.44 -10.62
CA SER A 43 -4.68 11.50 -9.74
C SER A 43 -3.36 11.35 -10.49
N TYR A 44 -2.27 11.85 -9.91
CA TYR A 44 -0.91 11.67 -10.39
C TYR A 44 -0.08 10.82 -9.41
N ASP A 45 0.77 9.96 -9.94
CA ASP A 45 1.65 9.11 -9.15
C ASP A 45 3.07 9.04 -9.77
N ASP A 46 4.07 9.39 -8.96
CA ASP A 46 5.49 9.30 -9.25
C ASP A 46 6.18 8.27 -8.33
N HIS A 47 6.44 7.09 -8.88
CA HIS A 47 7.25 6.03 -8.28
C HIS A 47 8.70 6.02 -8.82
N GLY A 48 9.16 7.12 -9.41
CA GLY A 48 10.49 7.27 -10.00
C GLY A 48 10.65 6.59 -11.37
N TYR A 49 10.44 5.27 -11.42
CA TYR A 49 10.45 4.47 -12.66
C TYR A 49 9.08 4.43 -13.37
N TRP A 50 8.04 4.91 -12.68
CA TRP A 50 6.72 5.15 -13.22
C TRP A 50 6.30 6.58 -12.88
N LYS A 51 5.71 7.28 -13.85
CA LYS A 51 5.16 8.63 -13.68
C LYS A 51 3.92 8.76 -14.54
N GLY A 52 2.76 8.98 -13.94
CA GLY A 52 1.51 9.05 -14.69
C GLY A 52 0.28 9.00 -13.80
N ASN A 53 -0.83 8.54 -14.35
CA ASN A 53 -2.08 8.48 -13.62
C ASN A 53 -2.09 7.36 -12.55
N GLY A 54 -2.69 7.61 -11.39
CA GLY A 54 -2.71 6.63 -10.29
C GLY A 54 -3.58 5.40 -10.56
N GLN A 55 -4.66 5.52 -11.34
CA GLN A 55 -5.49 4.38 -11.75
C GLN A 55 -4.75 3.45 -12.71
N GLU A 56 -3.96 4.03 -13.61
CA GLU A 56 -3.10 3.29 -14.54
C GLU A 56 -1.96 2.61 -13.78
N PHE A 57 -1.34 3.35 -12.84
CA PHE A 57 -0.33 2.82 -11.94
C PHE A 57 -0.83 1.59 -11.17
N ALA A 58 -2.05 1.65 -10.61
CA ALA A 58 -2.66 0.53 -9.88
C ALA A 58 -2.69 -0.76 -10.70
N THR A 59 -3.04 -0.67 -11.99
CA THR A 59 -3.07 -1.82 -12.89
C THR A 59 -1.65 -2.30 -13.22
N PHE A 60 -0.76 -1.35 -13.54
CA PHE A 60 0.62 -1.63 -13.89
C PHE A 60 1.39 -2.31 -12.75
N VAL A 61 1.32 -1.77 -11.53
CA VAL A 61 2.10 -2.26 -10.38
C VAL A 61 1.62 -3.65 -9.94
N ALA A 62 0.31 -3.90 -9.94
CA ALA A 62 -0.26 -5.20 -9.61
C ALA A 62 0.20 -6.28 -10.61
N GLY A 63 0.19 -5.96 -11.91
CA GLY A 63 0.70 -6.84 -12.96
C GLY A 63 2.19 -7.14 -12.80
N ARG A 64 3.01 -6.09 -12.69
CA ARG A 64 4.47 -6.20 -12.53
C ARG A 64 4.85 -7.04 -11.32
N LEU A 65 4.23 -6.79 -10.16
CA LEU A 65 4.51 -7.56 -8.94
C LEU A 65 4.01 -8.99 -9.08
N THR A 66 2.90 -9.24 -9.79
CA THR A 66 2.38 -10.59 -10.05
C THR A 66 3.29 -11.41 -10.91
N GLU A 67 3.92 -10.78 -11.90
CA GLU A 67 4.92 -11.44 -12.71
C GLU A 67 6.21 -11.70 -11.91
N SER A 68 6.73 -10.68 -11.22
CA SER A 68 8.12 -10.68 -10.72
C SER A 68 8.30 -11.21 -9.29
N ASN A 69 7.25 -11.19 -8.45
CA ASN A 69 7.40 -11.41 -7.00
C ASN A 69 6.52 -12.56 -6.48
N SER A 70 7.03 -13.33 -5.54
CA SER A 70 6.25 -14.37 -4.85
C SER A 70 5.46 -13.78 -3.69
N ALA A 71 6.03 -12.80 -2.99
CA ALA A 71 5.38 -12.06 -1.92
C ALA A 71 5.91 -10.62 -1.85
N THR A 72 5.07 -9.71 -1.37
CA THR A 72 5.45 -8.32 -1.09
C THR A 72 4.81 -7.90 0.22
N THR A 73 5.48 -7.01 0.96
CA THR A 73 4.91 -6.37 2.15
C THR A 73 5.29 -4.90 2.18
N HIS A 74 4.30 -4.04 2.41
CA HIS A 74 4.49 -2.61 2.65
C HIS A 74 4.01 -2.26 4.06
N SER A 75 4.96 -1.92 4.93
CA SER A 75 4.68 -1.53 6.32
C SER A 75 4.88 -0.03 6.47
N VAL A 76 3.79 0.68 6.72
CA VAL A 76 3.81 2.14 6.92
C VAL A 76 3.95 2.49 8.40
N THR A 77 4.78 3.49 8.70
CA THR A 77 4.99 4.03 10.04
C THR A 77 5.12 5.56 9.99
N ASN A 78 5.08 6.20 11.17
CA ASN A 78 5.39 7.62 11.34
C ASN A 78 4.59 8.55 10.41
N THR A 79 3.30 8.25 10.22
CA THR A 79 2.39 9.07 9.41
C THR A 79 2.09 10.40 10.10
N LEU A 80 2.47 11.50 9.45
CA LEU A 80 2.15 12.86 9.86
C LEU A 80 1.21 13.48 8.82
N ILE A 81 0.08 14.00 9.28
CA ILE A 81 -0.97 14.55 8.41
C ILE A 81 -1.26 15.99 8.80
N ASP A 82 -1.11 16.88 7.82
CA ASP A 82 -1.48 18.28 7.88
C ASP A 82 -2.77 18.50 7.08
N LEU A 83 -3.87 18.78 7.78
CA LEU A 83 -5.11 19.23 7.16
C LEU A 83 -4.93 20.70 6.79
N LEU A 84 -4.98 21.01 5.49
CA LEU A 84 -4.82 22.38 5.00
C LEU A 84 -6.14 23.14 5.06
N ASP A 85 -7.22 22.41 4.78
CA ASP A 85 -8.60 22.86 4.87
C ASP A 85 -9.51 21.63 5.08
N HIS A 86 -10.81 21.75 4.81
CA HIS A 86 -11.74 20.65 5.00
C HIS A 86 -11.76 19.63 3.86
N GLU A 87 -11.07 19.89 2.75
CA GLU A 87 -11.09 19.06 1.53
C GLU A 87 -9.69 18.69 1.03
N THR A 88 -8.63 19.26 1.60
CA THR A 88 -7.24 19.06 1.20
C THR A 88 -6.37 18.73 2.40
N ALA A 89 -5.51 17.73 2.25
CA ALA A 89 -4.50 17.38 3.25
C ALA A 89 -3.19 16.98 2.59
N ARG A 90 -2.10 17.12 3.33
CA ARG A 90 -0.79 16.57 2.97
C ARG A 90 -0.35 15.58 4.03
N ALA A 91 0.31 14.52 3.59
CA ALA A 91 0.89 13.57 4.52
C ALA A 91 2.31 13.17 4.10
N GLU A 92 3.16 13.01 5.11
CA GLU A 92 4.36 12.20 5.00
C GLU A 92 4.10 10.87 5.71
N SER A 93 4.51 9.76 5.11
CA SER A 93 4.49 8.44 5.74
C SER A 93 5.77 7.68 5.41
N GLN A 94 6.46 7.16 6.42
CA GLN A 94 7.57 6.25 6.20
C GLN A 94 7.03 4.88 5.78
N VAL A 95 7.70 4.22 4.85
CA VAL A 95 7.34 2.88 4.40
C VAL A 95 8.57 2.00 4.31
N MET A 96 8.44 0.81 4.88
CA MET A 96 9.38 -0.29 4.75
C MET A 96 8.80 -1.32 3.78
N VAL A 97 9.51 -1.58 2.70
CA VAL A 97 9.08 -2.51 1.66
C VAL A 97 9.98 -3.73 1.65
N THR A 98 9.37 -4.92 1.58
CA THR A 98 10.06 -6.18 1.32
C THR A 98 9.43 -6.83 0.10
N LEU A 99 10.23 -7.09 -0.93
CA LEU A 99 9.79 -7.81 -2.13
C LEU A 99 10.60 -9.08 -2.28
N ILE A 100 9.94 -10.24 -2.25
CA ILE A 100 10.59 -11.53 -2.51
C ILE A 100 10.40 -11.84 -4.00
N ARG A 101 11.50 -11.93 -4.76
CA ARG A 101 11.46 -12.23 -6.19
C ARG A 101 11.10 -13.68 -6.44
N LYS A 102 10.44 -13.96 -7.56
CA LYS A 102 10.34 -15.32 -8.09
C LYS A 102 11.67 -15.73 -8.72
N GLY A 103 11.96 -17.02 -8.71
CA GLY A 103 13.12 -17.60 -9.35
C GLY A 103 13.39 -19.02 -8.87
N ASP A 104 14.24 -19.73 -9.60
CA ASP A 104 14.72 -21.06 -9.22
C ASP A 104 16.02 -20.88 -8.42
N GLY A 105 15.97 -21.10 -7.10
CA GLY A 105 17.11 -20.97 -6.20
C GLY A 105 16.79 -20.14 -4.95
N PRO A 106 17.82 -19.78 -4.17
CA PRO A 106 17.65 -19.00 -2.94
C PRO A 106 16.87 -17.70 -3.21
N PRO A 107 15.90 -17.33 -2.35
CA PRO A 107 15.10 -16.12 -2.54
C PRO A 107 15.99 -14.88 -2.64
N THR A 108 15.86 -14.15 -3.76
CA THR A 108 16.41 -12.79 -3.86
C THR A 108 15.37 -11.81 -3.32
N VAL A 109 15.79 -10.98 -2.36
CA VAL A 109 14.90 -10.07 -1.63
C VAL A 109 15.37 -8.64 -1.76
N ASP A 110 14.44 -7.77 -2.18
CA ASP A 110 14.62 -6.33 -2.13
C ASP A 110 14.04 -5.79 -0.82
N LEU A 111 14.86 -5.07 -0.05
CA LEU A 111 14.47 -4.31 1.11
C LEU A 111 14.60 -2.83 0.77
N MET A 112 13.56 -2.05 1.07
CA MET A 112 13.54 -0.61 0.77
C MET A 112 13.03 0.16 1.97
N GLY A 113 13.69 1.28 2.26
CA GLY A 113 13.15 2.34 3.10
C GLY A 113 12.81 3.52 2.20
N ALA A 114 11.57 3.97 2.29
CA ALA A 114 11.08 5.08 1.49
C ALA A 114 10.10 5.94 2.29
N ARG A 115 9.68 7.05 1.69
CA ARG A 115 8.59 7.88 2.17
C ARG A 115 7.55 8.07 1.08
N TYR A 116 6.28 8.02 1.47
CA TYR A 116 5.19 8.54 0.67
C TYR A 116 4.99 10.01 1.03
N LEU A 117 5.07 10.87 0.02
CA LEU A 117 4.63 12.25 0.10
C LEU A 117 3.33 12.36 -0.68
N ASP A 118 2.24 12.46 0.05
CA ASP A 118 0.90 12.38 -0.51
C ASP A 118 0.17 13.72 -0.39
N VAL A 119 -0.56 14.07 -1.45
CA VAL A 119 -1.63 15.06 -1.43
C VAL A 119 -2.94 14.30 -1.49
N PHE A 120 -3.77 14.47 -0.46
CA PHE A 120 -5.12 13.94 -0.43
C PHE A 120 -6.12 15.04 -0.70
N THR A 121 -7.14 14.71 -1.48
CA THR A 121 -8.33 15.54 -1.60
C THR A 121 -9.59 14.74 -1.32
N ARG A 122 -10.62 15.43 -0.86
CA ARG A 122 -11.91 14.84 -0.52
C ARG A 122 -12.95 15.18 -1.58
N ASN A 123 -13.56 14.16 -2.18
CA ASN A 123 -14.69 14.31 -3.09
C ASN A 123 -15.87 13.50 -2.53
N GLN A 124 -17.04 14.15 -2.38
CA GLN A 124 -18.26 13.51 -1.85
C GLN A 124 -18.00 12.78 -0.52
N ASP A 125 -17.35 13.45 0.43
CA ASP A 125 -16.97 12.95 1.76
C ASP A 125 -15.96 11.78 1.77
N VAL A 126 -15.37 11.42 0.64
CA VAL A 126 -14.34 10.37 0.54
C VAL A 126 -12.98 10.96 0.25
N TRP A 127 -12.03 10.72 1.14
CA TRP A 127 -10.61 11.04 0.94
C TRP A 127 -9.97 10.03 -0.02
N ARG A 128 -9.20 10.53 -0.99
CA ARG A 128 -8.36 9.73 -1.88
C ARG A 128 -7.06 10.47 -2.21
N ILE A 129 -6.09 9.73 -2.72
CA ILE A 129 -4.82 10.26 -3.20
C ILE A 129 -5.09 11.05 -4.49
N ALA A 130 -4.78 12.33 -4.45
CA ALA A 130 -4.74 13.20 -5.63
C ALA A 130 -3.35 13.18 -6.26
N GLU A 131 -2.30 13.23 -5.44
CA GLU A 131 -0.91 13.13 -5.89
C GLU A 131 -0.11 12.27 -4.93
N ARG A 132 0.78 11.44 -5.47
CA ARG A 132 1.78 10.70 -4.70
C ARG A 132 3.15 10.88 -5.32
N THR A 133 4.15 11.14 -4.46
CA THR A 133 5.56 10.96 -4.80
C THR A 133 6.18 9.96 -3.84
N VAL A 134 6.82 8.94 -4.37
CA VAL A 134 7.63 8.00 -3.58
C VAL A 134 9.07 8.46 -3.56
N VAL A 135 9.56 8.77 -2.36
CA VAL A 135 10.95 9.14 -2.11
C VAL A 135 11.68 7.90 -1.61
N LEU A 136 12.53 7.31 -2.44
CA LEU A 136 13.36 6.17 -2.05
C LEU A 136 14.58 6.68 -1.28
N ASP A 137 14.63 6.41 0.02
CA ASP A 137 15.74 6.84 0.88
C ASP A 137 16.91 5.83 0.81
N TRP A 138 16.61 4.53 0.74
CA TRP A 138 17.60 3.50 0.51
C TRP A 138 16.99 2.22 -0.07
N HIS A 139 17.84 1.44 -0.76
CA HIS A 139 17.52 0.13 -1.31
C HIS A 139 18.66 -0.84 -1.02
N LYS A 140 18.30 -2.06 -0.62
CA LYS A 140 19.22 -3.18 -0.45
C LYS A 140 18.65 -4.39 -1.17
N CYS A 141 19.51 -5.09 -1.90
CA CYS A 141 19.21 -6.41 -2.44
C CYS A 141 20.06 -7.44 -1.71
N GLU A 142 19.46 -8.54 -1.29
CA GLU A 142 20.17 -9.67 -0.66
C GLU A 142 19.60 -11.01 -1.09
N GLN A 143 20.40 -12.07 -0.95
CA GLN A 143 19.93 -13.45 -1.09
C GLN A 143 19.72 -14.03 0.29
N TRP A 144 18.55 -14.62 0.52
CA TRP A 144 18.26 -15.36 1.75
C TRP A 144 18.70 -16.80 1.58
N GLU A 145 19.58 -17.25 2.46
CA GLU A 145 19.96 -18.67 2.53
C GLU A 145 18.76 -19.51 2.97
N GLU A 146 18.67 -20.72 2.43
CA GLU A 146 17.75 -21.71 2.98
C GLU A 146 18.19 -22.04 4.41
N SER A 147 17.39 -21.60 5.38
CA SER A 147 17.53 -22.01 6.76
C SER A 147 16.30 -22.79 7.18
N ASN A 148 16.51 -23.96 7.80
CA ASN A 148 15.41 -24.68 8.40
C ASN A 148 14.93 -23.89 9.62
N PRO A 149 13.66 -23.43 9.63
CA PRO A 149 13.10 -22.79 10.81
C PRO A 149 13.15 -23.77 11.99
N PRO A 150 13.28 -23.28 13.24
CA PRO A 150 13.33 -24.14 14.42
C PRO A 150 12.01 -24.90 14.69
N MET A 151 10.98 -24.69 13.86
CA MET A 151 9.67 -25.32 13.92
C MET A 151 9.12 -25.54 12.50
N ALA A 152 8.23 -26.52 12.35
CA ALA A 152 7.52 -26.74 11.10
C ALA A 152 6.58 -25.57 10.79
N LEU A 153 6.56 -25.09 9.54
CA LEU A 153 5.74 -23.93 9.13
C LEU A 153 4.50 -24.30 8.29
N ASP A 154 4.27 -25.58 8.07
CA ASP A 154 3.16 -26.14 7.29
C ASP A 154 1.79 -25.95 7.98
N GLY A 155 1.78 -25.81 9.31
CA GLY A 155 0.57 -25.48 10.08
C GLY A 155 0.06 -24.05 9.90
N PHE A 156 0.87 -23.12 9.38
CA PHE A 156 0.45 -21.73 9.19
C PHE A 156 -0.37 -21.54 7.92
N LYS A 157 -1.45 -20.76 8.00
CA LYS A 157 -2.09 -20.20 6.81
C LYS A 157 -1.10 -19.26 6.12
N ARG A 158 -1.01 -19.35 4.80
CA ARG A 158 -0.18 -18.49 3.97
C ARG A 158 -1.03 -17.43 3.29
N GLY A 159 -0.52 -16.21 3.22
CA GLY A 159 -1.10 -15.16 2.39
C GLY A 159 -1.01 -15.56 0.91
N ALA A 160 -1.97 -15.09 0.12
CA ALA A 160 -2.02 -15.36 -1.31
C ALA A 160 -2.70 -14.20 -2.03
N ARG A 161 -2.34 -13.97 -3.29
CA ARG A 161 -2.90 -12.85 -4.08
C ARG A 161 -4.38 -13.06 -4.42
N SER A 162 -4.75 -14.26 -4.85
CA SER A 162 -6.12 -14.60 -5.27
C SER A 162 -6.96 -15.32 -4.22
N ASN A 163 -6.35 -15.98 -3.23
CA ASN A 163 -7.07 -16.73 -2.18
C ASN A 163 -6.55 -16.37 -0.78
N ASP A 164 -6.39 -15.07 -0.54
CA ASP A 164 -5.92 -14.58 0.76
C ASP A 164 -6.91 -14.98 1.87
N PRO A 165 -6.43 -15.53 3.02
CA PRO A 165 -7.31 -15.86 4.14
C PRO A 165 -8.14 -14.68 4.66
N LEU A 166 -7.70 -13.44 4.43
CA LEU A 166 -8.42 -12.22 4.82
C LEU A 166 -9.83 -12.17 4.25
N TYR A 167 -10.04 -12.53 2.98
CA TYR A 167 -11.34 -12.36 2.35
C TYR A 167 -12.40 -13.29 2.98
N ASN A 168 -12.01 -14.53 3.28
CA ASN A 168 -12.87 -15.46 4.01
C ASN A 168 -13.13 -14.96 5.45
N PHE A 169 -12.11 -14.42 6.12
CA PHE A 169 -12.25 -13.85 7.46
C PHE A 169 -13.24 -12.67 7.50
N LEU A 170 -13.23 -11.82 6.48
CA LEU A 170 -14.16 -10.70 6.36
C LEU A 170 -15.55 -11.09 5.82
N GLY A 171 -15.76 -12.36 5.46
CA GLY A 171 -17.01 -12.81 4.83
C GLY A 171 -17.23 -12.29 3.42
N LEU A 172 -16.16 -11.87 2.72
CA LEU A 172 -16.21 -11.35 1.36
C LEU A 172 -16.17 -12.51 0.35
N THR A 173 -17.22 -12.63 -0.45
CA THR A 173 -17.26 -13.45 -1.67
C THR A 173 -16.38 -12.86 -2.77
N GLU A 174 -15.98 -13.65 -3.78
CA GLU A 174 -15.26 -13.13 -4.96
C GLU A 174 -16.01 -11.97 -5.65
N SER A 175 -17.35 -11.94 -5.58
CA SER A 175 -18.20 -10.86 -6.10
C SER A 175 -18.25 -9.59 -5.24
N SER A 176 -17.64 -9.60 -4.06
CA SER A 176 -17.62 -8.48 -3.10
C SER A 176 -16.21 -8.00 -2.76
N ARG A 177 -15.22 -8.45 -3.53
CA ARG A 177 -13.84 -7.94 -3.47
C ARG A 177 -13.74 -6.64 -4.25
#